data_AF-A0A7Z3C4Z3-F1
#
_entry.id   AF-A0A7Z3C4Z3-F1
#
_cell.length_a   1.000
_cell.length_b   1.000
_cell.length_c   1.000
_cell.angle_alpha   90.00
_cell.angle_beta   90.00
_cell.angle_gamma   90.00
#
_symmetry.space_group_name_H-M   'P 1'
#
loop_
_entity.id
_entity.type
_entity.pdbx_description
1 polymer ?
#
loop_
_entity_poly.entity_id
_entity_poly.type
_entity_poly.pdbx_seq_one_letter_code
_entity_poly.pdbx_strand_id
1 'polypeptide(L)'
;MIHSPSLQTTLPNRAEAGRRLVEPLLKYADRPEVIILALPRGGVPVAYEVAIALRVRLDLILVRKLGVPSHPEYAMGAIASGGVQILNEDALRAHPIDRAGFEAVVAREAQELSRREKAYRGTRPPPKVKGQVVILIDDGLATGSSMMAAIQAVKMQAPERVIVAVPVAPRETVEDLSMQVDEVICPLIPDWMMSIGYWYLDFPQTSDEEVIDLLQRAWERKLPSVSCTEHRDA
;
A
#
# COMPACT_ATOMS: atom_id res chain seq x y z
N MET A 1 1.72 -27.43 29.23
CA MET A 1 0.89 -26.22 29.38
C MET A 1 0.35 -25.90 28.01
N ILE A 2 -0.97 -26.04 27.83
CA ILE A 2 -1.66 -25.76 26.57
C ILE A 2 -1.67 -24.23 26.43
N HIS A 3 -1.04 -23.71 25.38
CA HIS A 3 -1.11 -22.30 25.04
C HIS A 3 -2.59 -21.94 24.81
N SER A 4 -3.15 -21.08 25.66
CA SER A 4 -4.44 -20.45 25.40
C SER A 4 -4.38 -19.74 24.04
N PRO A 5 -5.37 -19.93 23.14
CA PRO A 5 -5.45 -19.16 21.92
C PRO A 5 -5.57 -17.69 22.35
N SER A 6 -4.61 -16.88 21.93
CA SER A 6 -4.52 -15.45 22.22
C SER A 6 -5.89 -14.81 22.02
N LEU A 7 -6.39 -14.13 23.05
CA LEU A 7 -7.49 -13.17 22.94
C LEU A 7 -7.18 -12.27 21.75
N GLN A 8 -7.87 -12.51 20.64
CA GLN A 8 -7.71 -11.79 19.39
C GLN A 8 -8.30 -10.40 19.60
N THR A 9 -7.49 -9.50 20.16
CA THR A 9 -7.94 -8.18 20.58
C THR A 9 -8.17 -7.33 19.34
N THR A 10 -9.44 -7.01 19.08
CA THR A 10 -9.87 -6.02 18.10
C THR A 10 -9.06 -4.73 18.21
N LEU A 11 -8.75 -4.13 17.06
CA LEU A 11 -8.05 -2.86 16.94
C LEU A 11 -9.04 -1.73 17.26
N PRO A 12 -8.73 -0.77 18.13
CA PRO A 12 -9.66 0.31 18.45
C PRO A 12 -10.07 1.13 17.23
N ASN A 13 -9.11 1.58 16.42
CA ASN A 13 -9.31 2.33 15.18
C ASN A 13 -8.04 2.25 14.32
N ARG A 14 -8.07 2.85 13.11
CA ARG A 14 -6.92 2.88 12.19
C ARG A 14 -5.67 3.51 12.79
N ALA A 15 -5.82 4.57 13.59
CA ALA A 15 -4.67 5.22 14.20
C ALA A 15 -3.97 4.27 15.20
N GLU A 16 -4.75 3.58 16.04
CA GLU A 16 -4.19 2.59 16.96
C GLU A 16 -3.57 1.39 16.21
N ALA A 17 -4.18 0.99 15.10
CA ALA A 17 -3.62 -0.04 14.25
C ALA A 17 -2.25 0.36 13.65
N GLY A 18 -2.10 1.61 13.23
CA GLY A 18 -0.82 2.18 12.81
C GLY A 18 0.22 2.18 13.93
N ARG A 19 -0.16 2.57 15.15
CA ARG A 19 0.72 2.53 16.32
C ARG A 19 1.24 1.12 16.63
N ARG A 20 0.42 0.08 16.46
CA ARG A 20 0.86 -1.32 16.62
C ARG A 20 1.87 -1.79 15.57
N LEU A 21 1.97 -1.11 14.42
CA LEU A 21 3.00 -1.39 13.42
C LEU A 21 4.34 -0.71 13.71
N VAL A 22 4.40 0.25 14.64
CA VAL A 22 5.61 1.05 14.88
C VAL A 22 6.76 0.19 15.41
N GLU A 23 6.52 -0.59 16.47
CA GLU A 23 7.55 -1.40 17.12
C GLU A 23 8.33 -2.31 16.15
N PRO A 24 7.68 -3.17 15.33
CA PRO A 24 8.40 -4.00 14.36
C PRO A 24 9.09 -3.20 13.24
N LEU A 25 8.68 -1.95 13.01
CA LEU A 25 9.25 -1.06 11.99
C LEU A 25 10.34 -0.12 12.51
N LEU A 26 10.62 -0.07 13.82
CA LEU A 26 11.61 0.85 14.42
C LEU A 26 12.99 0.77 13.78
N LYS A 27 13.38 -0.40 13.24
CA LYS A 27 14.63 -0.58 12.50
C LYS A 27 14.78 0.31 11.27
N TYR A 28 13.67 0.86 10.74
CA TYR A 28 13.61 1.78 9.60
C TYR A 28 13.56 3.26 10.01
N ALA A 29 13.54 3.57 11.31
CA ALA A 29 13.43 4.95 11.79
C ALA A 29 14.63 5.82 11.39
N ASP A 30 14.37 7.10 11.13
CA ASP A 30 15.38 8.13 10.82
C ASP A 30 16.24 7.87 9.57
N ARG A 31 15.83 6.93 8.73
CA ARG A 31 16.50 6.58 7.49
C ARG A 31 15.96 7.39 6.33
N PRO A 32 16.75 8.28 5.71
CA PRO A 32 16.23 9.17 4.67
C PRO A 32 15.94 8.43 3.34
N GLU A 33 16.54 7.26 3.13
CA GLU A 33 16.27 6.34 2.02
C GLU A 33 14.94 5.58 2.17
N VAL A 34 14.30 5.61 3.35
CA VAL A 34 13.00 4.99 3.58
C VAL A 34 11.86 5.92 3.15
N ILE A 35 10.89 5.34 2.45
CA ILE A 35 9.61 5.98 2.14
C ILE A 35 8.46 5.04 2.44
N ILE A 36 7.43 5.56 3.09
CA ILE A 36 6.15 4.89 3.26
C ILE A 36 5.23 5.31 2.12
N LEU A 37 4.63 4.33 1.45
CA LEU A 37 3.56 4.55 0.48
C LEU A 37 2.28 3.92 1.00
N ALA A 38 1.31 4.77 1.34
CA ALA A 38 0.00 4.33 1.77
C ALA A 38 -0.88 3.97 0.58
N LEU A 39 -1.69 2.91 0.71
CA LEU A 39 -2.79 2.61 -0.20
C LEU A 39 -4.05 3.36 0.26
N PRO A 40 -4.58 4.31 -0.52
CA PRO A 40 -5.78 5.04 -0.11
C PRO A 40 -7.06 4.19 -0.23
N ARG A 41 -8.06 4.45 0.61
CA ARG A 41 -8.12 5.55 1.60
C ARG A 41 -7.69 5.12 2.99
N GLY A 42 -8.12 3.93 3.41
CA GLY A 42 -7.94 3.44 4.78
C GLY A 42 -6.48 3.28 5.21
N GLY A 43 -5.57 2.96 4.30
CA GLY A 43 -4.15 2.87 4.60
C GLY A 43 -3.50 4.18 5.03
N VAL A 44 -4.05 5.36 4.65
CA VAL A 44 -3.42 6.66 4.93
C VAL A 44 -3.39 6.99 6.43
N PRO A 45 -4.50 6.90 7.20
CA PRO A 45 -4.46 7.04 8.65
C PRO A 45 -3.50 6.09 9.38
N VAL A 46 -3.38 4.85 8.91
CA VAL A 46 -2.46 3.86 9.48
C VAL A 46 -1.00 4.26 9.20
N ALA A 47 -0.71 4.56 7.94
CA ALA A 47 0.61 4.94 7.46
C ALA A 47 1.10 6.26 8.08
N TYR A 48 0.19 7.19 8.33
CA TYR A 48 0.50 8.46 8.99
C TYR A 48 1.12 8.24 10.37
N GLU A 49 0.49 7.42 11.23
CA GLU A 49 1.03 7.14 12.57
C GLU A 49 2.42 6.51 12.50
N VAL A 50 2.63 5.58 11.56
CA VAL A 50 3.93 4.94 11.34
C VAL A 50 4.97 5.95 10.86
N ALA A 51 4.66 6.76 9.85
CA ALA A 51 5.56 7.77 9.32
C ALA A 51 5.97 8.79 10.38
N ILE A 52 5.01 9.18 11.24
CA ILE A 52 5.27 10.15 12.29
C ILE A 52 6.23 9.61 13.34
N ALA A 53 6.03 8.36 13.77
CA ALA A 53 6.84 7.69 14.77
C ALA A 53 8.25 7.36 14.25
N LEU A 54 8.36 6.88 13.01
CA LEU A 54 9.65 6.53 12.39
C LEU A 54 10.41 7.76 11.87
N ARG A 55 9.75 8.92 11.78
CA ARG A 55 10.32 10.16 11.19
C ARG A 55 10.84 9.92 9.76
N VAL A 56 10.04 9.26 8.95
CA VAL A 56 10.34 8.98 7.52
C VAL A 56 9.31 9.64 6.60
N ARG A 57 9.60 9.67 5.29
CA ARG A 57 8.69 10.25 4.29
C ARG A 57 7.42 9.43 4.15
N LEU A 58 6.28 10.10 4.05
CA LEU A 58 4.99 9.52 3.67
C LEU A 58 4.55 10.08 2.32
N ASP A 59 4.11 9.20 1.44
CA ASP A 59 3.37 9.52 0.23
C ASP A 59 2.32 8.42 0.00
N LEU A 60 1.66 8.44 -1.15
CA LEU A 60 0.61 7.49 -1.53
C LEU A 60 0.97 6.75 -2.81
N ILE A 61 0.44 5.54 -2.93
CA ILE A 61 0.37 4.82 -4.21
C ILE A 61 -1.08 4.50 -4.53
N LEU A 62 -1.56 5.00 -5.66
CA LEU A 62 -2.89 4.65 -6.15
C LEU A 62 -2.79 3.48 -7.09
N VAL A 63 -3.70 2.53 -6.93
CA VAL A 63 -3.85 1.35 -7.78
C VAL A 63 -5.30 1.21 -8.21
N ARG A 64 -5.52 0.76 -9.44
CA ARG A 64 -6.83 0.37 -9.97
C ARG A 64 -6.70 -0.99 -10.61
N LYS A 65 -7.57 -1.93 -10.24
CA LYS A 65 -7.66 -3.22 -10.91
C LYS A 65 -8.35 -3.04 -12.26
N LEU A 66 -7.84 -3.74 -13.26
CA LEU A 66 -8.48 -3.89 -14.56
C LEU A 66 -9.32 -5.16 -14.48
N GLY A 67 -10.63 -5.00 -14.26
CA GLY A 67 -11.56 -6.13 -14.24
C GLY A 67 -11.91 -6.61 -15.64
N VAL A 68 -12.18 -7.90 -15.81
CA VAL A 68 -12.76 -8.44 -17.03
C VAL A 68 -14.18 -7.88 -17.19
N PRO A 69 -14.59 -7.29 -18.34
CA PRO A 69 -15.90 -6.67 -18.48
C PRO A 69 -17.08 -7.59 -18.17
N SER A 70 -17.00 -8.86 -18.57
CA SER A 70 -18.05 -9.86 -18.31
C SER A 70 -18.01 -10.42 -16.89
N HIS A 71 -16.87 -10.32 -16.19
CA HIS A 71 -16.66 -10.83 -14.84
C HIS A 71 -15.78 -9.85 -14.04
N PRO A 72 -16.34 -8.71 -13.58
CA PRO A 72 -15.58 -7.64 -12.95
C PRO A 72 -14.80 -8.06 -11.69
N GLU A 73 -15.19 -9.17 -11.07
CA GLU A 73 -14.51 -9.80 -9.94
C GLU A 73 -13.14 -10.39 -10.31
N TYR A 74 -12.93 -10.79 -11.56
CA TYR A 74 -11.64 -11.28 -12.06
C TYR A 74 -10.81 -10.12 -12.61
N ALA A 75 -9.60 -9.94 -12.06
CA ALA A 75 -8.68 -8.91 -12.51
C ALA A 75 -7.77 -9.45 -13.63
N MET A 76 -7.93 -8.92 -14.84
CA MET A 76 -7.04 -9.14 -15.99
C MET A 76 -5.75 -8.32 -15.90
N GLY A 77 -5.64 -7.44 -14.92
CA GLY A 77 -4.46 -6.63 -14.69
C GLY A 77 -4.69 -5.55 -13.65
N ALA A 78 -3.76 -4.62 -13.56
CA ALA A 78 -3.87 -3.42 -12.74
C ALA A 78 -3.12 -2.26 -13.38
N ILE A 79 -3.50 -1.04 -13.02
CA ILE A 79 -2.73 0.17 -13.29
C ILE A 79 -2.42 0.86 -11.98
N ALA A 80 -1.31 1.59 -11.93
CA ALA A 80 -0.89 2.33 -10.76
C ALA A 80 -0.32 3.70 -11.12
N SER A 81 -0.25 4.58 -10.13
CA SER A 81 0.39 5.90 -10.27
C SER A 81 1.81 5.76 -10.83
N GLY A 82 2.21 6.74 -11.65
CA GLY A 82 3.48 6.69 -12.39
C GLY A 82 3.40 5.99 -13.76
N GLY A 83 2.20 5.71 -14.26
CA GLY A 83 1.99 5.15 -15.60
C GLY A 83 2.29 3.65 -15.69
N VAL A 84 2.26 2.96 -14.55
CA VAL A 84 2.53 1.52 -14.50
C VAL A 84 1.28 0.74 -14.88
N GLN A 85 1.42 -0.21 -15.79
CA GLN A 85 0.39 -1.15 -16.19
C GLN A 85 0.92 -2.58 -16.03
N ILE A 86 0.11 -3.42 -15.39
CA ILE A 86 0.37 -4.81 -15.06
C ILE A 86 -0.69 -5.66 -15.74
N LEU A 87 -0.27 -6.76 -16.37
CA LEU A 87 -1.17 -7.75 -16.96
C LEU A 87 -1.20 -9.02 -16.12
N ASN A 88 -2.38 -9.62 -16.01
CA ASN A 88 -2.57 -10.96 -15.49
C ASN A 88 -2.84 -11.90 -16.68
N GLU A 89 -1.77 -12.50 -17.18
CA GLU A 89 -1.83 -13.39 -18.35
C GLU A 89 -2.72 -14.61 -18.12
N ASP A 90 -2.81 -15.10 -16.88
CA ASP A 90 -3.63 -16.26 -16.55
C ASP A 90 -5.12 -15.92 -16.65
N ALA A 91 -5.51 -14.75 -16.15
CA ALA A 91 -6.87 -14.24 -16.28
C ALA A 91 -7.24 -13.95 -17.74
N LEU A 92 -6.30 -13.40 -18.54
CA LEU A 92 -6.52 -13.16 -19.97
C LEU A 92 -6.65 -14.47 -20.77
N ARG A 93 -5.97 -15.54 -20.35
CA ARG A 93 -6.16 -16.89 -20.95
C ARG A 93 -7.49 -17.53 -20.55
N ALA A 94 -7.90 -17.39 -19.30
CA ALA A 94 -9.17 -17.95 -18.81
C ALA A 94 -10.39 -17.18 -19.34
N HIS A 95 -10.26 -15.87 -19.52
CA HIS A 95 -11.29 -14.98 -20.02
C HIS A 95 -10.74 -14.09 -21.14
N PRO A 96 -10.67 -14.61 -22.38
CA PRO A 96 -10.19 -13.84 -23.51
C PRO A 96 -11.04 -12.60 -23.75
N ILE A 97 -10.37 -11.48 -24.01
CA ILE A 97 -10.96 -10.20 -24.36
C ILE A 97 -10.30 -9.69 -25.64
N ASP A 98 -11.06 -9.03 -26.48
CA ASP A 98 -10.49 -8.36 -27.64
C ASP A 98 -9.69 -7.12 -27.23
N ARG A 99 -8.81 -6.67 -28.11
CA ARG A 99 -7.93 -5.53 -27.84
C ARG A 99 -8.72 -4.25 -27.55
N ALA A 100 -9.81 -4.03 -28.28
CA ALA A 100 -10.65 -2.84 -28.10
C ALA A 100 -11.33 -2.82 -26.72
N GLY A 101 -11.87 -3.95 -26.27
CA GLY A 101 -12.45 -4.09 -24.94
C GLY A 101 -11.42 -3.88 -23.84
N PHE A 102 -10.21 -4.43 -24.01
CA PHE A 102 -9.12 -4.24 -23.06
C PHE A 102 -8.72 -2.76 -22.94
N GLU A 103 -8.46 -2.10 -24.08
CA GLU A 103 -8.09 -0.68 -24.12
C GLU A 103 -9.18 0.23 -23.53
N ALA A 104 -10.47 -0.11 -23.73
CA ALA A 104 -11.58 0.62 -23.13
C ALA A 104 -11.59 0.55 -21.60
N VAL A 105 -11.30 -0.64 -21.02
CA VAL A 105 -11.19 -0.79 -19.55
C VAL A 105 -9.99 0.00 -19.04
N VAL A 106 -8.83 -0.13 -19.68
CA VAL A 106 -7.61 0.61 -19.28
C VAL A 106 -7.88 2.12 -19.29
N ALA A 107 -8.47 2.65 -20.37
CA ALA A 107 -8.76 4.07 -20.48
C ALA A 107 -9.69 4.57 -19.36
N ARG A 108 -10.76 3.83 -19.07
CA ARG A 108 -11.72 4.17 -18.00
C ARG A 108 -11.04 4.18 -16.63
N GLU A 109 -10.30 3.13 -16.31
CA GLU A 109 -9.62 3.03 -15.01
C GLU A 109 -8.50 4.07 -14.88
N ALA A 110 -7.78 4.39 -15.97
CA ALA A 110 -6.73 5.40 -16.00
C ALA A 110 -7.28 6.81 -15.78
N GLN A 111 -8.46 7.12 -16.33
CA GLN A 111 -9.14 8.39 -16.09
C GLN A 111 -9.48 8.55 -14.60
N GLU A 112 -10.03 7.51 -13.97
CA GLU A 112 -10.35 7.54 -12.53
C GLU A 112 -9.09 7.59 -11.66
N LEU A 113 -8.04 6.86 -12.03
CA LEU A 113 -6.74 6.93 -11.36
C LEU A 113 -6.18 8.35 -11.39
N SER A 114 -6.18 8.99 -12.57
CA SER A 114 -5.71 10.37 -12.75
C SER A 114 -6.56 11.38 -11.97
N ARG A 115 -7.89 11.19 -11.94
CA ARG A 115 -8.81 12.03 -11.15
C ARG A 115 -8.47 11.98 -9.66
N ARG A 116 -8.29 10.78 -9.09
CA ARG A 116 -7.92 10.59 -7.67
C ARG A 116 -6.52 11.11 -7.36
N GLU A 117 -5.58 10.86 -8.27
CA GLU A 117 -4.21 11.35 -8.11
C GLU A 117 -4.20 12.88 -8.04
N LYS A 118 -4.91 13.56 -8.95
CA LYS A 118 -5.05 15.01 -8.90
C LYS A 118 -5.74 15.50 -7.63
N ALA A 119 -6.78 14.80 -7.16
CA ALA A 119 -7.51 15.17 -5.95
C ALA A 119 -6.64 15.09 -4.69
N TYR A 120 -5.86 14.02 -4.52
CA TYR A 120 -5.02 13.84 -3.33
C TYR A 120 -3.70 14.60 -3.40
N ARG A 121 -3.07 14.65 -4.59
CA ARG A 121 -1.71 15.18 -4.78
C ARG A 121 -1.69 16.67 -5.09
N GLY A 122 -2.76 17.21 -5.67
CA GLY A 122 -2.78 18.58 -6.20
C GLY A 122 -1.70 18.78 -7.25
N THR A 123 -0.71 19.63 -6.98
CA THR A 123 0.42 19.94 -7.87
C THR A 123 1.72 19.25 -7.46
N ARG A 124 1.73 18.49 -6.36
CA ARG A 124 2.94 17.78 -5.91
C ARG A 124 3.35 16.75 -6.97
N PRO A 125 4.64 16.52 -7.23
CA PRO A 125 5.06 15.42 -8.12
C PRO A 125 4.92 14.06 -7.42
N PRO A 126 4.84 12.95 -8.18
CA PRO A 126 4.97 11.60 -7.63
C PRO A 126 6.33 11.39 -6.93
N PRO A 127 6.39 10.56 -5.87
CA PRO A 127 7.65 10.27 -5.20
C PRO A 127 8.57 9.46 -6.11
N LYS A 128 9.87 9.78 -6.10
CA LYS A 128 10.88 8.90 -6.69
C LYS A 128 11.17 7.79 -5.69
N VAL A 129 11.12 6.54 -6.12
CA VAL A 129 11.36 5.35 -5.26
C VAL A 129 12.53 4.48 -5.72
N LYS A 130 13.18 4.83 -6.83
CA LYS A 130 14.36 4.12 -7.32
C LYS A 130 15.46 4.12 -6.25
N GLY A 131 15.98 2.93 -5.94
CA GLY A 131 17.03 2.74 -4.93
C GLY A 131 16.60 3.10 -3.50
N GLN A 132 15.30 3.15 -3.19
CA GLN A 132 14.79 3.41 -1.84
C GLN A 132 14.25 2.13 -1.20
N VAL A 133 14.16 2.16 0.12
CA VAL A 133 13.43 1.17 0.90
C VAL A 133 11.97 1.63 0.97
N VAL A 134 11.08 0.90 0.29
CA VAL A 134 9.65 1.25 0.21
C VAL A 134 8.85 0.39 1.18
N ILE A 135 8.10 1.03 2.08
CA ILE A 135 7.16 0.37 2.99
C ILE A 135 5.73 0.65 2.50
N LEU A 136 5.05 -0.37 2.02
CA LEU A 136 3.65 -0.33 1.60
C LEU A 136 2.73 -0.60 2.79
N ILE A 137 1.77 0.30 3.01
CA ILE A 137 0.85 0.22 4.16
C ILE A 137 -0.61 0.33 3.72
N ASP A 138 -1.45 -0.54 4.29
CA ASP A 138 -2.92 -0.49 4.19
C ASP A 138 -3.56 -0.75 5.58
N ASP A 139 -4.87 -0.53 5.73
CA ASP A 139 -5.58 -0.78 7.00
C ASP A 139 -5.89 -2.25 7.29
N GLY A 140 -5.72 -3.11 6.30
CA GLY A 140 -5.77 -4.55 6.43
C GLY A 140 -5.86 -5.19 5.05
N LEU A 141 -5.69 -6.50 4.98
CA LEU A 141 -5.80 -7.23 3.73
C LEU A 141 -6.80 -8.35 3.88
N ALA A 142 -7.80 -8.39 3.00
CA ALA A 142 -8.62 -9.59 2.81
C ALA A 142 -7.93 -10.53 1.83
N THR A 143 -7.96 -10.22 0.53
CA THR A 143 -7.36 -11.03 -0.54
C THR A 143 -5.97 -10.56 -0.96
N GLY A 144 -5.50 -9.42 -0.46
CA GLY A 144 -4.20 -8.84 -0.84
C GLY A 144 -4.10 -8.30 -2.27
N SER A 145 -5.13 -8.41 -3.13
CA SER A 145 -4.99 -8.13 -4.57
C SER A 145 -4.57 -6.69 -4.90
N SER A 146 -5.08 -5.70 -4.15
CA SER A 146 -4.66 -4.30 -4.31
C SER A 146 -3.21 -4.09 -3.88
N MET A 147 -2.80 -4.75 -2.79
CA MET A 147 -1.41 -4.72 -2.31
C MET A 147 -0.46 -5.38 -3.31
N MET A 148 -0.86 -6.50 -3.91
CA MET A 148 -0.08 -7.17 -4.96
C MET A 148 0.16 -6.26 -6.17
N ALA A 149 -0.88 -5.56 -6.62
CA ALA A 149 -0.76 -4.57 -7.68
C ALA A 149 0.21 -3.43 -7.28
N ALA A 150 0.15 -2.95 -6.03
CA ALA A 150 1.05 -1.94 -5.53
C ALA A 150 2.51 -2.43 -5.48
N ILE A 151 2.75 -3.66 -5.02
CA ILE A 151 4.07 -4.29 -4.99
C ILE A 151 4.68 -4.36 -6.38
N GLN A 152 3.93 -4.88 -7.35
CA GLN A 152 4.39 -4.99 -8.73
C GLN A 152 4.68 -3.62 -9.35
N ALA A 153 3.82 -2.63 -9.08
CA ALA A 153 4.02 -1.27 -9.56
C ALA A 153 5.25 -0.58 -8.96
N VAL A 154 5.51 -0.81 -7.67
CA VAL A 154 6.71 -0.31 -7.00
C VAL A 154 7.95 -1.00 -7.55
N LYS A 155 7.94 -2.33 -7.72
CA LYS A 155 9.09 -3.09 -8.24
C LYS A 155 9.54 -2.62 -9.63
N MET A 156 8.61 -2.24 -10.50
CA MET A 156 8.94 -1.69 -11.84
C MET A 156 9.74 -0.38 -11.78
N GLN A 157 9.75 0.30 -10.63
CA GLN A 157 10.51 1.54 -10.41
C GLN A 157 11.90 1.28 -9.78
N ALA A 158 12.31 0.01 -9.67
CA ALA A 158 13.60 -0.44 -9.14
C ALA A 158 13.95 0.12 -7.75
N PRO A 159 13.12 -0.11 -6.72
CA PRO A 159 13.47 0.15 -5.33
C PRO A 159 14.64 -0.75 -4.89
N GLU A 160 15.27 -0.39 -3.77
CA GLU A 160 16.26 -1.26 -3.13
C GLU A 160 15.56 -2.43 -2.44
N ARG A 161 14.50 -2.15 -1.68
CA ARG A 161 13.69 -3.14 -0.95
C ARG A 161 12.23 -2.75 -0.94
N VAL A 162 11.35 -3.73 -0.89
CA VAL A 162 9.90 -3.60 -0.71
C VAL A 162 9.50 -4.32 0.58
N ILE A 163 8.84 -3.60 1.48
CA ILE A 163 8.28 -4.10 2.72
C ILE A 163 6.77 -3.88 2.67
N VAL A 164 6.00 -4.84 3.15
CA VAL A 164 4.56 -4.68 3.40
C VAL A 164 4.34 -4.63 4.90
N ALA A 165 3.61 -3.64 5.40
CA ALA A 165 3.20 -3.58 6.79
C ALA A 165 1.69 -3.32 6.87
N VAL A 166 0.95 -4.28 7.44
CA VAL A 166 -0.51 -4.22 7.55
C VAL A 166 -0.96 -4.71 8.92
N PRO A 167 -1.96 -4.06 9.56
CA PRO A 167 -2.35 -4.44 10.91
C PRO A 167 -2.93 -5.85 11.01
N VAL A 168 -3.69 -6.28 9.99
CA VAL A 168 -4.41 -7.55 9.97
C VAL A 168 -4.52 -8.13 8.56
N ALA A 169 -4.27 -9.42 8.41
CA ALA A 169 -4.43 -10.17 7.15
C ALA A 169 -4.54 -11.68 7.42
N PRO A 170 -5.30 -12.46 6.62
CA PRO A 170 -5.34 -13.91 6.80
C PRO A 170 -3.99 -14.54 6.43
N ARG A 171 -3.72 -15.71 7.00
CA ARG A 171 -2.45 -16.43 6.84
C ARG A 171 -2.04 -16.61 5.37
N GLU A 172 -2.96 -17.08 4.53
CA GLU A 172 -2.72 -17.31 3.10
C GLU A 172 -2.24 -16.03 2.39
N THR A 173 -2.90 -14.89 2.62
CA THR A 173 -2.49 -13.60 2.07
C THR A 173 -1.09 -13.18 2.54
N VAL A 174 -0.73 -13.44 3.79
CA VAL A 174 0.62 -13.12 4.32
C VAL A 174 1.68 -14.00 3.65
N GLU A 175 1.41 -15.30 3.49
CA GLU A 175 2.31 -16.26 2.86
C GLU A 175 2.53 -15.92 1.37
N ASP A 176 1.45 -15.61 0.64
CA ASP A 176 1.50 -15.18 -0.76
C ASP A 176 2.34 -13.92 -0.96
N LEU A 177 2.14 -12.92 -0.11
CA LEU A 177 2.89 -11.67 -0.17
C LEU A 177 4.36 -11.86 0.23
N SER A 178 4.65 -12.73 1.18
CA SER A 178 6.03 -13.00 1.64
C SER A 178 6.91 -13.60 0.53
N MET A 179 6.32 -14.27 -0.46
CA MET A 179 7.04 -14.72 -1.66
C MET A 179 7.38 -13.58 -2.64
N GLN A 180 6.74 -12.42 -2.48
CA GLN A 180 6.80 -11.32 -3.42
C GLN A 180 7.54 -10.11 -2.88
N VAL A 181 7.90 -10.03 -1.61
CA VAL A 181 8.56 -8.86 -1.01
C VAL A 181 9.70 -9.27 -0.08
N ASP A 182 10.53 -8.31 0.32
CA ASP A 182 11.67 -8.57 1.21
C ASP A 182 11.23 -8.83 2.66
N GLU A 183 10.07 -8.29 3.05
CA GLU A 183 9.53 -8.47 4.40
C GLU A 183 8.02 -8.19 4.45
N VAL A 184 7.27 -8.99 5.20
CA VAL A 184 5.87 -8.74 5.56
C VAL A 184 5.74 -8.62 7.08
N ILE A 185 5.16 -7.52 7.54
CA ILE A 185 4.86 -7.25 8.95
C ILE A 185 3.34 -7.27 9.12
N CYS A 186 2.86 -8.28 9.85
CA CYS A 186 1.45 -8.43 10.17
C CYS A 186 1.28 -8.96 11.61
N PRO A 187 1.02 -8.09 12.60
CA PRO A 187 0.94 -8.50 14.00
C PRO A 187 -0.33 -9.32 14.32
N LEU A 188 -1.38 -9.21 13.49
CA LEU A 188 -2.62 -9.95 13.68
C LEU A 188 -2.92 -10.82 12.46
N ILE A 189 -2.70 -12.13 12.60
CA ILE A 189 -2.95 -13.12 11.54
C ILE A 189 -4.06 -14.05 12.01
N PRO A 190 -5.34 -13.74 11.72
CA PRO A 190 -6.43 -14.61 12.11
C PRO A 190 -6.51 -15.86 11.21
N ASP A 191 -6.95 -16.97 11.80
CA ASP A 191 -7.20 -18.21 11.06
C ASP A 191 -8.41 -18.08 10.10
N TRP A 192 -9.33 -17.17 10.41
CA TRP A 192 -10.48 -16.87 9.57
C TRP A 192 -10.81 -15.38 9.60
N MET A 193 -11.11 -14.80 8.44
CA MET A 193 -11.39 -13.37 8.29
C MET A 193 -12.57 -13.17 7.35
N MET A 194 -13.66 -12.60 7.87
CA MET A 194 -14.81 -12.21 7.03
C MET A 194 -14.55 -10.90 6.28
N SER A 195 -14.07 -9.90 7.01
CA SER A 195 -13.83 -8.55 6.48
C SER A 195 -12.79 -7.85 7.34
N ILE A 196 -12.16 -6.80 6.79
CA ILE A 196 -11.22 -5.97 7.53
C ILE A 196 -11.92 -5.27 8.70
N GLY A 197 -13.09 -4.69 8.47
CA GLY A 197 -13.83 -3.94 9.47
C GLY A 197 -14.24 -4.74 10.71
N TYR A 198 -14.36 -6.07 10.61
CA TYR A 198 -14.63 -6.92 11.78
C TYR A 198 -13.55 -6.84 12.86
N TRP A 199 -12.32 -6.52 12.46
CA TRP A 199 -11.16 -6.44 13.34
C TRP A 199 -10.99 -5.07 13.99
N TYR A 200 -11.89 -4.14 13.71
CA TYR A 200 -11.85 -2.77 14.22
C TYR A 200 -13.09 -2.47 15.06
N LEU A 201 -12.90 -1.86 16.23
CA LEU A 201 -14.01 -1.36 17.05
C LEU A 201 -14.69 -0.15 16.41
N ASP A 202 -13.89 0.72 15.79
CA ASP A 202 -14.33 1.89 15.03
C ASP A 202 -13.68 1.87 13.63
N PHE A 203 -14.51 1.69 12.60
CA PHE A 203 -14.07 1.55 11.20
C PHE A 203 -14.95 2.35 10.22
N PRO A 204 -15.06 3.68 10.40
CA PRO A 204 -15.82 4.51 9.49
C PRO A 204 -15.13 4.52 8.12
N GLN A 205 -15.87 4.88 7.07
CA GLN A 205 -15.26 5.09 5.77
C GLN A 205 -14.34 6.32 5.82
N THR A 206 -13.03 6.15 5.62
CA THR A 206 -12.08 7.26 5.50
C THR A 206 -12.48 8.15 4.33
N SER A 207 -12.63 9.45 4.58
CA SER A 207 -13.04 10.42 3.56
C SER A 207 -11.86 10.91 2.72
N ASP A 208 -12.14 11.55 1.58
CA ASP A 208 -11.07 12.13 0.75
C ASP A 208 -10.41 13.33 1.46
N GLU A 209 -11.19 14.09 2.23
CA GLU A 209 -10.71 15.21 3.04
C GLU A 209 -9.74 14.76 4.13
N GLU A 210 -10.04 13.66 4.83
CA GLU A 210 -9.15 13.08 5.83
C GLU A 210 -7.82 12.63 5.22
N VAL A 211 -7.87 11.98 4.05
CA VAL A 211 -6.67 11.59 3.30
C VAL A 211 -5.81 12.81 2.96
N ILE A 212 -6.43 13.87 2.44
CA ILE A 212 -5.73 15.10 2.03
C ILE A 212 -5.09 15.79 3.24
N ASP A 213 -5.81 15.94 4.36
CA ASP A 213 -5.29 16.56 5.59
C ASP A 213 -4.04 15.84 6.10
N LEU A 214 -4.11 14.51 6.24
CA LEU A 214 -3.00 13.71 6.75
C LEU A 214 -1.77 13.77 5.85
N LEU A 215 -1.98 13.74 4.52
CA LEU A 215 -0.89 13.86 3.56
C LEU A 215 -0.25 15.25 3.60
N GLN A 216 -1.03 16.32 3.67
CA GLN A 216 -0.51 17.69 3.78
C GLN A 216 0.34 17.86 5.03
N ARG A 217 -0.18 17.43 6.19
CA ARG A 217 0.56 17.45 7.46
C ARG A 217 1.87 16.66 7.40
N ALA A 218 1.87 15.52 6.72
CA ALA A 218 3.08 14.72 6.54
C ALA A 218 4.09 15.38 5.58
N TRP A 219 3.61 16.03 4.51
CA TRP A 219 4.46 16.69 3.51
C TRP A 219 5.09 18.01 3.97
N GLU A 220 4.43 18.72 4.89
CA GLU A 220 4.96 19.95 5.50
C GLU A 220 6.05 19.68 6.54
N ARG A 221 6.17 18.43 7.01
CA ARG A 221 7.12 18.07 8.05
C ARG A 221 8.56 18.11 7.53
N LYS A 222 9.43 18.81 8.24
CA LYS A 222 10.88 18.78 8.00
C LYS A 222 11.44 17.43 8.47
N LEU A 223 11.95 16.66 7.53
CA LEU A 223 12.63 15.39 7.77
C LEU A 223 14.14 15.57 7.73
N PRO A 224 14.93 14.68 8.37
CA PRO A 224 16.37 14.71 8.23
C PRO A 224 16.77 14.62 6.75
N SER A 225 17.59 15.57 6.29
CA SER A 225 18.07 15.61 4.91
C SER A 225 19.15 14.56 4.68
N VAL A 226 19.12 13.88 3.53
CA VAL A 226 20.28 13.13 3.03
C VAL A 226 21.42 14.14 2.83
N SER A 227 22.52 14.02 3.57
CA SER A 227 23.78 14.64 3.14
C SER A 227 24.28 13.85 1.94
N CYS A 228 24.21 14.44 0.74
CA CYS A 228 24.93 13.90 -0.40
C CYS A 228 26.43 14.01 -0.10
N THR A 229 27.04 12.95 0.43
CA THR A 229 28.48 12.78 0.31
C THR A 229 28.77 12.41 -1.14
N GLU A 230 29.04 13.44 -1.95
CA GLU A 230 29.68 13.29 -3.25
C GLU A 230 30.93 12.43 -3.06
N HIS A 231 30.91 11.20 -3.58
CA HIS A 231 32.15 10.48 -3.86
C HIS A 231 32.86 11.24 -4.98
N ARG A 232 33.78 12.12 -4.57
CA ARG A 232 34.85 12.60 -5.43
C ARG A 232 35.87 11.48 -5.53
N ASP A 233 35.74 10.66 -6.56
CA ASP A 233 36.86 9.82 -6.98
C ASP A 233 37.76 10.65 -7.89
N ALA A 234 39.00 10.79 -7.42
CA ALA A 234 40.16 11.33 -8.10
C ALA A 234 40.85 10.27 -8.97
#